data_AF-A0A068NUL1-F1
#
_entry.id   AF-A0A068NUL1-F1
#
_cell.length_a   1.000
_cell.length_b   1.000
_cell.length_c   1.000
_cell.angle_alpha   90.00
_cell.angle_beta   90.00
_cell.angle_gamma   90.00
#
_symmetry.space_group_name_H-M   'P 1'
#
loop_
_entity.id
_entity.type
_entity.pdbx_description
1 polymer ?
#
loop_
_entity_poly.entity_id
_entity_poly.type
_entity_poly.pdbx_seq_one_letter_code
_entity_poly.pdbx_strand_id
1 'polypeptide(L)'
;MNENSYNDIDATRSLLREIADLCEHASLTGSLQGGAGRVAQRYNAVLARFTESGVVPRDMFSYLSETAEYGEIGVEARMLSSYLRKDEAGTRRRMRDGEGDHAAFVRLAPFISREDLASLVRQQVEGGTRIDMGMLTQLAPFLGQEDLGQLLREHLRTPTPPEREQAPEPPPTPPAPPAPGRQEWPTIQFNEAPQPPAEEKLSSLLERLKDPRLSEEERSNLVERIRGMTAG
;
A
#
# COMPACT_ATOMS: atom_id res chain seq x y z
N MET A 1 -2.46 5.48 10.69
CA MET A 1 -1.80 4.55 11.63
C MET A 1 -0.45 4.16 11.05
N ASN A 2 0.64 4.36 11.81
CA ASN A 2 2.02 4.21 11.34
C ASN A 2 2.43 2.74 11.22
N GLU A 3 3.47 2.45 10.44
CA GLU A 3 4.08 1.11 10.27
C GLU A 3 4.44 0.42 11.61
N ASN A 4 4.81 1.22 12.63
CA ASN A 4 4.98 0.77 14.01
C ASN A 4 3.74 0.11 14.62
N SER A 5 2.54 0.57 14.27
CA SER A 5 1.28 0.04 14.80
C SER A 5 0.94 -1.33 14.20
N TYR A 6 1.51 -1.68 13.04
CA TYR A 6 1.27 -2.97 12.41
C TYR A 6 2.20 -4.06 12.92
N ASN A 7 3.47 -3.70 13.12
CA ASN A 7 4.43 -4.53 13.81
C ASN A 7 3.96 -4.86 15.24
N ASP A 8 3.22 -3.96 15.89
CA ASP A 8 2.64 -4.18 17.22
C ASP A 8 1.54 -5.25 17.21
N ILE A 9 0.70 -5.32 16.17
CA ILE A 9 -0.35 -6.34 16.04
C ILE A 9 0.26 -7.73 15.81
N ASP A 10 1.24 -7.84 14.91
CA ASP A 10 1.92 -9.11 14.60
C ASP A 10 2.73 -9.64 15.80
N ALA A 11 3.43 -8.74 16.50
CA ALA A 11 4.16 -9.07 17.73
C ALA A 11 3.19 -9.55 18.82
N THR A 12 2.08 -8.84 19.01
CA THR A 12 1.08 -9.18 20.03
C THR A 12 0.33 -10.46 19.70
N ARG A 13 0.08 -10.75 18.41
CA ARG A 13 -0.50 -12.02 17.96
C ARG A 13 0.43 -13.19 18.24
N SER A 14 1.73 -12.99 18.00
CA SER A 14 2.76 -14.00 18.32
C SER A 14 2.79 -14.28 19.82
N LEU A 15 2.74 -13.22 20.65
CA LEU A 15 2.64 -13.34 22.10
C LEU A 15 1.38 -14.12 22.54
N LEU A 16 0.23 -13.90 21.92
CA LEU A 16 -1.00 -14.66 22.23
C LEU A 16 -0.88 -16.15 21.90
N ARG A 17 -0.18 -16.51 20.81
CA ARG A 17 0.09 -17.92 20.49
C ARG A 17 1.05 -18.55 21.48
N GLU A 18 2.10 -17.83 21.85
CA GLU A 18 3.04 -18.29 22.88
C GLU A 18 2.35 -18.49 24.24
N ILE A 19 1.44 -17.57 24.63
CA ILE A 19 0.61 -17.73 25.82
C ILE A 19 -0.24 -18.99 25.71
N ALA A 20 -0.89 -19.23 24.58
CA ALA A 20 -1.73 -20.40 24.38
C ALA A 20 -0.93 -21.71 24.45
N ASP A 21 0.22 -21.77 23.78
CA ASP A 21 1.09 -22.95 23.78
C ASP A 21 1.66 -23.22 25.19
N LEU A 22 2.08 -22.16 25.90
CA LEU A 22 2.52 -22.26 27.30
C LEU A 22 1.41 -22.82 28.20
N CYS A 23 0.18 -22.32 28.04
CA CYS A 23 -0.97 -22.76 28.80
C CYS A 23 -1.34 -24.22 28.52
N GLU A 24 -1.26 -24.66 27.27
CA GLU A 24 -1.48 -26.05 26.87
C GLU A 24 -0.46 -26.97 27.55
N HIS A 25 0.83 -26.61 27.51
CA HIS A 25 1.87 -27.37 28.19
C HIS A 25 1.68 -27.38 29.72
N ALA A 26 1.40 -26.24 30.35
CA ALA A 26 1.17 -26.17 31.80
C ALA A 26 -0.05 -27.00 32.22
N SER A 27 -1.13 -26.98 31.43
CA SER A 27 -2.35 -27.76 31.70
C SER A 27 -2.09 -29.27 31.58
N LEU A 28 -1.34 -29.70 30.57
CA LEU A 28 -1.05 -31.11 30.33
C LEU A 28 -0.02 -31.69 31.30
N THR A 29 0.95 -30.87 31.74
CA THR A 29 2.09 -31.35 32.55
C THR A 29 1.96 -31.04 34.03
N GLY A 30 1.03 -30.16 34.43
CA GLY A 30 0.95 -29.61 35.78
C GLY A 30 2.15 -28.72 36.16
N SER A 31 3.04 -28.42 35.21
CA SER A 31 4.17 -27.50 35.42
C SER A 31 3.67 -26.06 35.60
N LEU A 32 4.50 -25.21 36.21
CA LEU A 32 4.19 -23.78 36.44
C LEU A 32 3.04 -23.51 37.44
N GLN A 33 2.83 -24.40 38.41
CA GLN A 33 1.83 -24.22 39.48
C GLN A 33 1.98 -22.84 40.17
N GLY A 34 0.92 -22.02 40.13
CA GLY A 34 0.90 -20.66 40.68
C GLY A 34 1.31 -19.54 39.71
N GLY A 35 1.60 -19.84 38.43
CA GLY A 35 1.90 -18.82 37.42
C GLY A 35 0.68 -18.27 36.67
N ALA A 36 -0.49 -18.91 36.77
CA ALA A 36 -1.65 -18.65 35.92
C ALA A 36 -2.15 -17.20 36.01
N GLY A 37 -2.21 -16.61 37.20
CA GLY A 37 -2.66 -15.22 37.37
C GLY A 37 -1.80 -14.19 36.61
N ARG A 38 -0.48 -14.42 36.52
CA ARG A 38 0.40 -13.55 35.71
C ARG A 38 0.16 -13.71 34.21
N VAL A 39 -0.24 -14.89 33.77
CA VAL A 39 -0.58 -15.15 32.37
C VAL A 39 -1.94 -14.52 32.03
N ALA A 40 -2.94 -14.66 32.91
CA ALA A 40 -4.23 -13.99 32.79
C ALA A 40 -4.09 -12.46 32.73
N GLN A 41 -3.26 -11.87 33.59
CA GLN A 41 -2.97 -10.43 33.55
C GLN A 41 -2.36 -9.99 32.20
N ARG A 42 -1.42 -10.79 31.64
CA ARG A 42 -0.83 -10.49 30.33
C ARG A 42 -1.85 -10.58 29.21
N TYR A 43 -2.69 -11.61 29.21
CA TYR A 43 -3.80 -11.73 28.26
C TYR A 43 -4.74 -10.51 28.37
N ASN A 44 -5.16 -10.15 29.58
CA ASN A 44 -6.05 -9.02 29.83
C ASN A 44 -5.45 -7.68 29.37
N ALA A 45 -4.14 -7.48 29.55
CA ALA A 45 -3.46 -6.28 29.09
C ALA A 45 -3.45 -6.18 27.55
N VAL A 46 -3.27 -7.31 26.87
CA VAL A 46 -3.38 -7.39 25.41
C VAL A 46 -4.81 -7.12 24.95
N LEU A 47 -5.80 -7.74 25.59
CA LEU A 47 -7.21 -7.52 25.29
C LEU A 47 -7.58 -6.04 25.45
N ALA A 48 -7.23 -5.42 26.59
CA ALA A 48 -7.50 -4.01 26.84
C ALA A 48 -6.96 -3.09 25.73
N ARG A 49 -5.72 -3.33 25.28
CA ARG A 49 -5.12 -2.56 24.18
C ARG A 49 -5.89 -2.71 22.87
N PHE A 50 -6.34 -3.90 22.53
CA PHE A 50 -7.12 -4.13 21.31
C PHE A 50 -8.54 -3.57 21.40
N THR A 51 -9.11 -3.58 22.60
CA THR A 51 -10.40 -2.97 22.87
C THR A 51 -10.35 -1.44 22.82
N GLU A 52 -9.30 -0.83 23.37
CA GLU A 52 -9.07 0.62 23.32
C GLU A 52 -8.76 1.12 21.90
N SER A 53 -8.02 0.34 21.12
CA SER A 53 -7.73 0.67 19.72
C SER A 53 -8.88 0.37 18.75
N GLY A 54 -9.97 -0.26 19.22
CA GLY A 54 -11.14 -0.58 18.42
C GLY A 54 -10.98 -1.77 17.46
N VAL A 55 -9.87 -2.51 17.55
CA VAL A 55 -9.63 -3.74 16.78
C VAL A 55 -10.56 -4.85 17.25
N VAL A 56 -10.83 -4.91 18.57
CA VAL A 56 -11.72 -5.88 19.19
C VAL A 56 -12.89 -5.15 19.86
N PRO A 57 -14.15 -5.49 19.56
CA PRO A 57 -15.31 -4.92 20.25
C PRO A 57 -15.29 -5.21 21.76
N ARG A 58 -15.79 -4.27 22.59
CA ARG A 58 -15.72 -4.33 24.07
C ARG A 58 -16.37 -5.56 24.71
N ASP A 59 -17.27 -6.24 24.00
CA ASP A 59 -18.04 -7.40 24.49
C ASP A 59 -17.72 -8.70 23.75
N MET A 60 -16.69 -8.70 22.89
CA MET A 60 -16.35 -9.88 22.09
C MET A 60 -15.56 -10.93 22.89
N PHE A 61 -14.74 -10.47 23.83
CA PHE A 61 -13.91 -11.30 24.71
C PHE A 61 -14.03 -10.80 26.15
N SER A 62 -13.92 -11.70 27.11
CA SER A 62 -14.03 -11.36 28.53
C SER A 62 -12.67 -11.27 29.19
N TYR A 63 -12.54 -10.37 30.17
CA TYR A 63 -11.38 -10.33 31.04
C TYR A 63 -11.36 -11.57 31.93
N LEU A 64 -10.18 -12.19 32.02
CA LEU A 64 -9.95 -13.37 32.84
C LEU A 64 -9.69 -12.99 34.30
N SER A 65 -10.17 -13.82 35.23
CA SER A 65 -9.83 -13.70 36.65
C SER A 65 -8.34 -13.97 36.89
N GLU A 66 -7.76 -13.40 37.95
CA GLU A 66 -6.40 -13.75 38.41
C GLU A 66 -6.28 -15.20 38.87
N THR A 67 -7.42 -15.86 39.14
CA THR A 67 -7.51 -17.27 39.51
C THR A 67 -7.85 -18.17 38.32
N ALA A 68 -7.91 -17.63 37.09
CA ALA A 68 -8.23 -18.42 35.90
C ALA A 68 -7.22 -19.56 35.71
N GLU A 69 -7.72 -20.71 35.26
CA GLU A 69 -6.88 -21.88 35.02
C GLU A 69 -6.18 -21.79 33.67
N TYR A 70 -5.02 -22.44 33.54
CA TYR A 70 -4.27 -22.47 32.28
C TYR A 70 -5.11 -22.94 31.09
N GLY A 71 -6.03 -23.89 31.29
CA GLY A 71 -6.93 -24.35 30.23
C GLY A 71 -7.80 -23.23 29.66
N GLU A 72 -8.42 -22.44 30.52
CA GLU A 72 -9.27 -21.30 30.13
C GLU A 72 -8.43 -20.21 29.45
N ILE A 73 -7.30 -19.83 30.07
CA ILE A 73 -6.40 -18.79 29.54
C ILE A 73 -5.89 -19.17 28.14
N GLY A 74 -5.50 -20.42 27.95
CA GLY A 74 -4.97 -20.92 26.68
C GLY A 74 -6.01 -20.90 25.56
N VAL A 75 -7.25 -21.29 25.87
CA VAL A 75 -8.37 -21.26 24.91
C VAL A 75 -8.68 -19.81 24.49
N GLU A 76 -8.81 -18.89 25.46
CA GLU A 76 -9.08 -17.49 25.18
C GLU A 76 -7.96 -16.82 24.37
N ALA A 77 -6.69 -17.08 24.71
CA ALA A 77 -5.55 -16.54 23.96
C ALA A 77 -5.52 -17.05 22.51
N ARG A 78 -5.87 -18.33 22.28
CA ARG A 78 -5.93 -18.92 20.94
C ARG A 78 -7.11 -18.38 20.13
N MET A 79 -8.27 -18.18 20.75
CA MET A 79 -9.43 -17.56 20.11
C MET A 79 -9.15 -16.11 19.71
N LEU A 80 -8.55 -15.32 20.61
CA LEU A 80 -8.18 -13.94 20.31
C LEU A 80 -7.14 -13.86 19.18
N SER A 81 -6.10 -14.71 19.21
CA SER A 81 -5.11 -14.79 18.12
C SER A 81 -5.75 -15.16 16.78
N SER A 82 -6.74 -16.06 16.78
CA SER A 82 -7.49 -16.47 15.59
C SER A 82 -8.43 -15.38 15.08
N TYR A 83 -9.06 -14.62 15.97
CA TYR A 83 -9.89 -13.47 15.61
C TYR A 83 -9.06 -12.41 14.90
N LEU A 84 -7.91 -12.04 15.48
CA LEU A 84 -6.98 -11.08 14.90
C LEU A 84 -6.43 -11.54 13.53
N ARG A 85 -6.39 -12.84 13.26
CA ARG A 85 -6.03 -13.41 11.95
C ARG A 85 -7.01 -12.99 10.83
N LYS A 86 -8.29 -12.78 11.14
CA LYS A 86 -9.30 -12.39 10.14
C LYS A 86 -9.28 -10.89 9.81
N ASP A 87 -8.78 -10.06 10.73
CA ASP A 87 -8.80 -8.60 10.59
C ASP A 87 -7.64 -8.05 9.75
N GLU A 88 -6.59 -8.84 9.47
CA GLU A 88 -5.51 -8.45 8.54
C GLU A 88 -6.00 -8.32 7.09
N ALA A 89 -7.01 -9.11 6.69
CA ALA A 89 -7.64 -9.02 5.37
C ALA A 89 -8.99 -8.28 5.39
N GLY A 90 -9.73 -8.35 6.51
CA GLY A 90 -11.07 -7.75 6.62
C GLY A 90 -11.06 -6.26 6.99
N THR A 91 -10.13 -5.82 7.83
CA THR A 91 -10.07 -4.43 8.33
C THR A 91 -9.13 -3.57 7.49
N ARG A 92 -8.03 -4.16 7.00
CA ARG A 92 -7.07 -3.49 6.10
C ARG A 92 -7.64 -3.23 4.70
N ARG A 93 -8.48 -4.14 4.17
CA ARG A 93 -9.21 -3.93 2.90
C ARG A 93 -10.37 -2.94 3.01
N ARG A 94 -10.85 -2.65 4.22
CA ARG A 94 -11.88 -1.63 4.45
C ARG A 94 -11.32 -0.23 4.69
N MET A 95 -10.05 -0.12 5.10
CA MET A 95 -9.45 1.17 5.47
C MET A 95 -8.32 1.63 4.55
N ARG A 96 -7.62 0.72 3.84
CA ARG A 96 -6.50 1.05 2.95
C ARG A 96 -6.92 1.19 1.49
N ASP A 97 -7.90 0.40 1.09
CA ASP A 97 -8.62 0.52 -0.17
C ASP A 97 -10.04 0.95 0.23
N GLY A 98 -10.65 1.94 -0.40
CA GLY A 98 -12.09 2.23 -0.20
C GLY A 98 -13.02 1.07 -0.63
N GLU A 99 -12.45 -0.10 -0.93
CA GLU A 99 -13.06 -1.23 -1.61
C GLU A 99 -14.15 -1.93 -0.80
N GLY A 100 -14.16 -1.75 0.53
CA GLY A 100 -15.25 -2.21 1.39
C GLY A 100 -16.57 -1.47 1.12
N ASP A 101 -16.51 -0.15 0.92
CA ASP A 101 -17.69 0.67 0.68
C ASP A 101 -18.10 0.64 -0.80
N HIS A 102 -17.14 0.60 -1.73
CA HIS A 102 -17.42 0.50 -3.17
C HIS A 102 -18.25 -0.73 -3.53
N ALA A 103 -17.89 -1.89 -3.00
CA ALA A 103 -18.65 -3.13 -3.20
C ALA A 103 -20.03 -3.08 -2.53
N ALA A 104 -20.17 -2.34 -1.42
CA ALA A 104 -21.46 -2.16 -0.76
C ALA A 104 -22.41 -1.30 -1.62
N PHE A 105 -21.93 -0.18 -2.19
CA PHE A 105 -22.75 0.66 -3.08
C PHE A 105 -23.23 -0.08 -4.32
N VAL A 106 -22.36 -0.85 -4.97
CA VAL A 106 -22.74 -1.65 -6.15
C VAL A 106 -23.80 -2.70 -5.80
N ARG A 107 -23.69 -3.34 -4.62
CA ARG A 107 -24.66 -4.34 -4.16
C ARG A 107 -26.00 -3.72 -3.73
N LEU A 108 -25.98 -2.49 -3.24
CA LEU A 108 -27.18 -1.76 -2.82
C LEU A 108 -27.88 -1.06 -3.99
N ALA A 109 -27.17 -0.76 -5.08
CA ALA A 109 -27.69 -0.02 -6.23
C ALA A 109 -29.02 -0.54 -6.81
N PRO A 110 -29.28 -1.86 -6.89
CA PRO A 110 -30.57 -2.37 -7.37
C PRO A 110 -31.76 -2.12 -6.43
N PHE A 111 -31.50 -1.77 -5.17
CA PHE A 111 -32.50 -1.72 -4.09
C PHE A 111 -32.77 -0.31 -3.56
N ILE A 112 -32.07 0.70 -4.06
CA ILE A 112 -32.15 2.08 -3.58
C ILE A 112 -32.50 3.03 -4.75
N SER A 113 -33.04 4.21 -4.43
CA SER A 113 -33.34 5.24 -5.43
C SER A 113 -32.06 5.82 -6.04
N ARG A 114 -32.18 6.40 -7.24
CA ARG A 114 -31.02 6.99 -7.94
C ARG A 114 -30.46 8.19 -7.18
N GLU A 115 -31.36 8.99 -6.61
CA GLU A 115 -31.05 10.21 -5.85
C GLU A 115 -30.35 9.89 -4.53
N ASP A 116 -30.80 8.86 -3.82
CA ASP A 116 -30.18 8.41 -2.57
C ASP A 116 -28.81 7.78 -2.84
N LEU A 117 -28.70 6.96 -3.90
CA LEU A 117 -27.42 6.38 -4.33
C LEU A 117 -26.41 7.48 -4.67
N ALA A 118 -26.82 8.48 -5.46
CA ALA A 118 -25.96 9.60 -5.82
C ALA A 118 -25.52 10.40 -4.58
N SER A 119 -26.41 10.60 -3.62
CA SER A 119 -26.11 11.32 -2.38
C SER A 119 -25.13 10.58 -1.47
N LEU A 120 -25.30 9.27 -1.33
CA LEU A 120 -24.38 8.41 -0.58
C LEU A 120 -22.98 8.39 -1.21
N VAL A 121 -22.93 8.26 -2.54
CA VAL A 121 -21.66 8.25 -3.28
C VAL A 121 -20.94 9.60 -3.16
N ARG A 122 -21.66 10.73 -3.24
CA ARG A 122 -21.09 12.08 -3.03
C ARG A 122 -20.53 12.27 -1.63
N GLN A 123 -21.29 11.91 -0.60
CA GLN A 123 -20.85 12.01 0.80
C GLN A 123 -19.55 11.22 1.02
N GLN A 124 -19.42 10.08 0.36
CA GLN A 124 -18.24 9.23 0.45
C GLN A 124 -17.00 9.85 -0.25
N VAL A 125 -17.20 10.50 -1.40
CA VAL A 125 -16.14 11.24 -2.12
C VAL A 125 -15.69 12.46 -1.32
N GLU A 126 -16.63 13.23 -0.76
CA GLU A 126 -16.34 14.37 0.12
C GLU A 126 -15.57 13.93 1.37
N GLY A 127 -15.84 12.72 1.88
CA GLY A 127 -15.09 12.07 2.96
C GLY A 127 -13.67 11.63 2.60
N GLY A 128 -13.22 11.85 1.36
CA GLY A 128 -11.87 11.53 0.90
C GLY A 128 -11.70 10.14 0.30
N THR A 129 -12.80 9.41 0.04
CA THR A 129 -12.73 8.09 -0.58
C THR A 129 -12.57 8.22 -2.09
N ARG A 130 -11.58 7.55 -2.65
CA ARG A 130 -11.41 7.47 -4.11
C ARG A 130 -12.34 6.40 -4.66
N ILE A 131 -13.35 6.81 -5.40
CA ILE A 131 -14.08 5.89 -6.29
C ILE A 131 -13.10 5.34 -7.33
N ASP A 132 -13.32 4.16 -7.92
CA ASP A 132 -12.53 3.67 -9.04
C ASP A 132 -13.37 3.62 -10.34
N MET A 133 -12.72 3.55 -11.50
CA MET A 133 -13.45 3.51 -12.79
C MET A 133 -14.27 2.22 -12.97
N GLY A 134 -13.84 1.11 -12.36
CA GLY A 134 -14.60 -0.14 -12.32
C GLY A 134 -15.91 0.02 -11.57
N MET A 135 -15.90 0.69 -10.41
CA MET A 135 -17.10 1.03 -9.66
C MET A 135 -18.03 1.95 -10.46
N LEU A 136 -17.52 3.00 -11.11
CA LEU A 136 -18.37 3.90 -11.92
C LEU A 136 -19.08 3.15 -13.05
N THR A 137 -18.40 2.23 -13.72
CA THR A 137 -19.04 1.40 -14.77
C THR A 137 -20.12 0.48 -14.22
N GLN A 138 -19.96 -0.03 -13.00
CA GLN A 138 -20.96 -0.88 -12.34
C GLN A 138 -22.15 -0.09 -11.80
N LEU A 139 -21.95 1.17 -11.38
CA LEU A 139 -23.01 2.06 -10.91
C LEU A 139 -23.75 2.78 -12.05
N ALA A 140 -23.15 2.90 -13.24
CA ALA A 140 -23.73 3.61 -14.38
C ALA A 140 -25.18 3.20 -14.74
N PRO A 141 -25.60 1.92 -14.67
CA PRO A 141 -26.99 1.55 -14.92
C PRO A 141 -27.99 2.12 -13.90
N PHE A 142 -27.51 2.51 -12.72
CA PHE A 142 -28.31 2.91 -11.56
C PHE A 142 -28.17 4.42 -11.22
N LEU A 143 -27.25 5.14 -11.85
CA LEU A 143 -27.03 6.58 -11.66
C LEU A 143 -27.63 7.42 -12.79
N GLY A 144 -27.98 8.68 -12.49
CA GLY A 144 -28.35 9.66 -13.50
C GLY A 144 -27.17 10.10 -14.36
N GLN A 145 -27.43 10.56 -15.60
CA GLN A 145 -26.37 11.04 -16.50
C GLN A 145 -25.61 12.24 -15.93
N GLU A 146 -26.30 13.12 -15.21
CA GLU A 146 -25.72 14.29 -14.55
C GLU A 146 -24.78 13.88 -13.40
N ASP A 147 -25.25 13.01 -12.50
CA ASP A 147 -24.47 12.51 -11.37
C ASP A 147 -23.22 11.74 -11.84
N LEU A 148 -23.38 10.86 -12.83
CA LEU A 148 -22.27 10.12 -13.41
C LEU A 148 -21.24 11.05 -14.07
N GLY A 149 -21.70 12.09 -14.76
CA GLY A 149 -20.83 13.10 -15.38
C GLY A 149 -20.06 13.91 -14.35
N GLN A 150 -20.66 14.22 -13.20
CA GLN A 150 -19.99 14.92 -12.10
C GLN A 150 -18.90 14.04 -11.47
N LEU A 151 -19.23 12.79 -11.13
CA LEU A 151 -18.28 11.84 -10.55
C LEU A 151 -17.09 11.61 -11.48
N LEU A 152 -17.33 11.52 -12.80
CA LEU A 152 -16.26 11.36 -13.78
C LEU A 152 -15.33 12.59 -13.86
N ARG A 153 -15.87 13.81 -13.74
CA ARG A 153 -15.06 15.04 -13.72
C ARG A 153 -14.21 15.15 -12.47
N GLU A 154 -14.75 14.75 -11.32
CA GLU A 154 -14.00 14.68 -10.07
C GLU A 154 -12.86 13.65 -10.18
N HIS A 155 -13.11 12.55 -10.89
CA HIS A 155 -12.13 11.49 -11.07
C HIS A 155 -11.03 11.78 -12.10
N LEU A 156 -11.38 12.53 -13.16
CA LEU A 156 -10.46 12.93 -14.23
C LEU A 156 -9.73 14.25 -13.96
N ARG A 157 -10.02 14.92 -12.83
CA ARG A 157 -9.23 16.08 -12.38
C ARG A 157 -7.82 15.59 -12.02
N THR A 158 -6.92 15.63 -13.00
CA THR A 158 -5.48 15.67 -12.81
C THR A 158 -5.14 16.76 -11.78
N PRO A 159 -4.17 16.54 -10.87
CA PRO A 159 -3.63 17.66 -10.11
C PRO A 159 -3.16 18.69 -11.14
N THR A 160 -3.70 19.90 -11.04
CA THR A 160 -3.12 21.06 -11.72
C THR A 160 -1.63 21.03 -11.37
N PRO A 161 -0.70 21.07 -12.36
CA PRO A 161 0.70 21.27 -12.04
C PRO A 161 0.77 22.44 -11.06
N PRO A 162 1.49 22.34 -9.92
CA PRO A 162 1.61 23.45 -9.01
C PRO A 162 2.03 24.65 -9.85
N GLU A 163 1.21 25.68 -9.79
CA GLU A 163 1.47 26.99 -10.34
C GLU A 163 2.93 27.29 -10.03
N ARG A 164 3.77 27.36 -11.07
CA ARG A 164 5.19 27.64 -10.88
C ARG A 164 5.22 28.93 -10.08
N GLU A 165 5.62 28.83 -8.82
CA GLU A 165 6.03 29.98 -8.03
C GLU A 165 6.90 30.81 -8.96
N GLN A 166 6.49 32.05 -9.19
CA GLN A 166 7.19 33.01 -10.01
C GLN A 166 8.66 32.97 -9.57
N ALA A 167 9.51 32.37 -10.39
CA ALA A 167 10.94 32.50 -10.21
C ALA A 167 11.24 33.99 -10.27
N PRO A 168 11.98 34.57 -9.31
CA PRO A 168 12.34 35.98 -9.37
C PRO A 168 13.01 36.24 -10.72
N GLU A 169 12.53 37.24 -11.46
CA GLU A 169 13.11 37.61 -12.75
C GLU A 169 14.63 37.81 -12.59
N PRO A 170 15.46 37.28 -13.50
CA PRO A 170 16.89 37.53 -13.46
C PRO A 170 17.15 39.03 -13.64
N PRO A 171 18.08 39.64 -12.89
CA PRO A 171 18.35 41.07 -12.98
C PRO A 171 18.85 41.44 -14.40
N PRO A 172 18.59 42.67 -14.86
CA PRO A 172 18.93 43.10 -16.21
C PRO A 172 20.45 43.09 -16.42
N THR A 173 20.89 42.45 -17.50
CA THR A 173 22.28 42.38 -17.92
C THR A 173 22.79 43.78 -18.31
N PRO A 174 23.89 44.29 -17.74
CA PRO A 174 24.52 45.52 -18.22
C PRO A 174 25.12 45.33 -19.62
N PRO A 175 25.21 46.41 -20.43
CA PRO A 175 25.67 46.32 -21.82
C PRO A 175 27.14 45.90 -21.90
N ALA A 176 27.42 44.96 -22.80
CA ALA A 176 28.74 44.40 -23.03
C ALA A 176 29.75 45.47 -23.54
N PRO A 177 30.95 45.61 -22.94
CA PRO A 177 32.06 46.33 -23.56
C PRO A 177 32.69 45.50 -24.70
N PRO A 178 33.33 46.16 -25.68
CA PRO A 178 33.84 45.49 -26.89
C PRO A 178 35.00 44.56 -26.56
N ALA A 179 34.98 43.37 -27.15
CA ALA A 179 35.97 42.32 -26.94
C ALA A 179 37.38 42.74 -27.43
N PRO A 180 38.42 42.68 -26.58
CA PRO A 180 39.79 42.57 -27.04
C PRO A 180 40.13 41.11 -27.38
N GLY A 181 40.98 40.93 -28.39
CA GLY A 181 41.18 39.68 -29.13
C GLY A 181 41.52 38.44 -28.30
N ARG A 182 41.03 37.29 -28.79
CA ARG A 182 41.36 35.95 -28.29
C ARG A 182 42.87 35.73 -28.31
N GLN A 183 43.44 35.38 -27.16
CA GLN A 183 44.66 34.58 -27.09
C GLN A 183 44.28 33.20 -26.54
N GLU A 184 44.57 32.18 -27.33
CA GLU A 184 44.28 30.78 -27.08
C GLU A 184 45.34 30.20 -26.13
N TRP A 185 44.90 29.63 -25.01
CA TRP A 185 45.75 28.86 -24.11
C TRP A 185 45.63 27.36 -24.47
N PRO A 186 46.73 26.59 -24.49
CA PRO A 186 46.67 25.18 -24.85
C PRO A 186 45.96 24.40 -23.74
N THR A 187 44.88 23.68 -24.11
CA THR A 187 44.18 22.79 -23.20
C THR A 187 44.98 21.50 -23.03
N ILE A 188 45.42 21.23 -21.80
CA ILE A 188 45.97 19.94 -21.38
C ILE A 188 44.85 18.90 -21.46
N GLN A 189 45.03 17.87 -22.30
CA GLN A 189 44.14 16.70 -22.37
C GLN A 189 44.34 15.84 -21.14
N PHE A 190 43.39 15.87 -20.21
CA PHE A 190 43.24 14.78 -19.24
C PHE A 190 42.58 13.61 -19.96
N ASN A 191 43.32 12.51 -20.07
CA ASN A 191 42.87 11.25 -20.66
C ASN A 191 41.70 10.70 -19.83
N GLU A 192 40.56 10.50 -20.48
CA GLU A 192 39.33 9.98 -19.88
C GLU A 192 39.56 8.53 -19.43
N ALA A 193 39.20 8.20 -18.18
CA ALA A 193 39.24 6.83 -17.69
C ALA A 193 38.32 5.93 -18.54
N PRO A 194 38.67 4.65 -18.77
CA PRO A 194 37.85 3.76 -19.59
C PRO A 194 36.48 3.55 -18.92
N GLN A 195 35.43 4.05 -19.56
CA GLN A 195 34.04 3.77 -19.20
C GLN A 195 33.81 2.24 -19.24
N PRO A 196 33.10 1.63 -18.27
CA PRO A 196 32.72 0.22 -18.38
C PRO A 196 31.83 0.02 -19.62
N PRO A 197 31.88 -1.16 -20.28
CA PRO A 197 31.13 -1.38 -21.51
C PRO A 197 29.64 -1.22 -21.21
N ALA A 198 28.95 -0.41 -22.02
CA ALA A 198 27.54 -0.13 -21.88
C ALA A 198 26.74 -1.44 -21.82
N GLU A 199 26.09 -1.70 -20.68
CA GLU A 199 25.04 -2.72 -20.60
C GLU A 199 23.92 -2.30 -21.54
N GLU A 200 23.94 -2.83 -22.76
CA GLU A 200 22.92 -2.59 -23.76
C GLU A 200 21.61 -3.20 -23.25
N LYS A 201 20.71 -2.36 -22.77
CA LYS A 201 19.43 -2.78 -22.18
C LYS A 201 18.62 -3.57 -23.21
N LEU A 202 17.99 -4.67 -22.78
CA LEU A 202 17.11 -5.53 -23.60
C LEU A 202 16.08 -4.72 -24.40
N SER A 203 15.56 -3.65 -23.80
CA SER A 203 14.62 -2.71 -24.42
C SER A 203 15.15 -2.10 -25.73
N SER A 204 16.43 -1.71 -25.75
CA SER A 204 17.06 -1.10 -26.91
C SER A 204 17.29 -2.11 -28.05
N LEU A 205 17.56 -3.38 -27.70
CA LEU A 205 17.71 -4.47 -28.68
C LEU A 205 16.37 -4.84 -29.31
N LEU A 206 15.29 -4.90 -28.52
CA LEU A 206 13.94 -5.17 -29.01
C LEU A 206 13.43 -4.05 -29.91
N GLU A 207 13.74 -2.79 -29.59
CA GLU A 207 13.33 -1.66 -30.42
C GLU A 207 14.04 -1.65 -31.77
N ARG A 208 15.32 -2.06 -31.80
CA ARG A 208 16.11 -2.18 -33.03
C ARG A 208 15.68 -3.38 -33.88
N LEU A 209 15.16 -4.45 -33.28
CA LEU A 209 14.60 -5.61 -34.01
C LEU A 209 13.32 -5.27 -34.79
N LYS A 210 12.56 -4.26 -34.35
CA LYS A 210 11.31 -3.82 -35.00
C LYS A 210 11.56 -3.04 -36.30
N ASP A 211 12.79 -2.61 -36.58
CA ASP A 211 13.10 -1.91 -37.82
C ASP A 211 12.98 -2.88 -39.03
N PRO A 212 12.11 -2.59 -40.02
CA PRO A 212 11.93 -3.42 -41.20
C PRO A 212 13.09 -3.31 -42.21
N ARG A 213 14.03 -2.37 -42.01
CA ARG A 213 15.18 -2.14 -42.90
C ARG A 213 16.43 -2.91 -42.50
N LEU A 214 16.38 -3.66 -41.39
CA LEU A 214 17.52 -4.45 -40.93
C LEU A 214 17.84 -5.61 -41.87
N SER A 215 19.12 -5.87 -42.11
CA SER A 215 19.56 -7.07 -42.82
C SER A 215 19.28 -8.34 -42.01
N GLU A 216 19.15 -9.49 -42.68
CA GLU A 216 18.90 -10.77 -41.99
C GLU A 216 20.05 -11.18 -41.05
N GLU A 217 21.28 -10.81 -41.39
CA GLU A 217 22.47 -11.09 -40.58
C GLU A 217 22.48 -10.25 -39.29
N GLU A 218 22.13 -8.97 -39.37
CA GLU A 218 22.00 -8.10 -38.20
C GLU A 218 20.82 -8.52 -37.31
N ARG A 219 19.71 -8.93 -37.94
CA ARG A 219 18.51 -9.42 -37.23
C ARG A 219 18.84 -10.69 -36.45
N SER A 220 19.60 -11.61 -37.03
CA SER A 220 20.03 -12.85 -36.39
C SER A 220 20.98 -12.61 -35.22
N ASN A 221 21.95 -11.71 -35.40
CA ASN A 221 22.86 -11.31 -34.32
C ASN A 221 22.14 -10.66 -33.13
N LEU A 222 21.11 -9.85 -33.38
CA LEU A 222 20.31 -9.25 -32.30
C LEU A 222 19.50 -10.31 -31.52
N VAL A 223 18.92 -11.30 -32.22
CA VAL A 223 18.14 -12.37 -31.59
C VAL A 223 19.01 -13.26 -30.69
N GLU A 224 20.21 -13.65 -31.16
CA GLU A 224 21.15 -14.45 -30.35
C GLU A 224 21.60 -13.70 -29.08
N ARG A 225 21.79 -12.39 -29.20
CA ARG A 225 22.18 -11.52 -28.08
C ARG A 225 21.06 -11.35 -27.04
N ILE A 226 19.81 -11.24 -27.50
CA ILE A 226 18.61 -11.24 -26.63
C ILE A 226 18.45 -12.59 -25.91
N ARG A 227 18.69 -13.70 -26.62
CA ARG A 227 18.63 -15.05 -26.04
C ARG A 227 19.69 -15.24 -24.95
N GLY A 228 20.91 -14.75 -25.17
CA GLY A 228 21.99 -14.78 -24.18
C GLY A 228 21.69 -13.99 -22.90
N MET A 229 20.90 -12.92 -22.98
CA MET A 229 20.51 -12.09 -21.83
C MET A 229 19.28 -12.59 -21.06
N THR A 230 18.45 -13.46 -21.65
CA THR A 230 17.23 -13.99 -21.03
C THR A 230 17.40 -15.37 -20.40
N ALA A 231 18.56 -16.01 -20.62
CA ALA A 231 18.89 -17.35 -20.11
C ALA A 231 19.82 -17.35 -18.89
N GLY A 232 20.07 -16.18 -18.27
CA GLY A 232 20.90 -16.00 -17.08
C GLY A 232 20.10 -15.64 -15.83
#